data_AF-A0A147BAS2-F1
#
_entry.id   AF-A0A147BAS2-F1
#
_cell.length_a   1.000
_cell.length_b   1.000
_cell.length_c   1.000
_cell.angle_alpha   90.00
_cell.angle_beta   90.00
_cell.angle_gamma   90.00
#
_symmetry.space_group_name_H-M   'P 1'
#
loop_
_entity.id
_entity.type
_entity.pdbx_description
1 polymer ?
#
loop_
_entity_poly.entity_id
_entity_poly.type
_entity_poly.pdbx_seq_one_letter_code
_entity_poly.pdbx_strand_id
1 'polypeptide(L)'
;AYADASDTGLGLCVPNGNIAVLMAAPRGIYRQELWAAFFAVLLSPPRTLVFCDNQAVVAALAHGHGRAFSVLEALVATLLFANKASWVKWLPTDCNPADGPSRLHRTLSCGTE
;
A
#
# COMPACT_ATOMS: atom_id res chain seq x y z
N ALA A 1 3.55 -2.18 -9.58
CA ALA A 1 2.40 -1.51 -8.94
C ALA A 1 2.92 -0.55 -7.89
N TYR A 2 2.19 0.51 -7.58
CA TYR A 2 2.58 1.51 -6.60
C TYR A 2 1.55 1.54 -5.47
N ALA A 3 2.02 1.74 -4.25
CA ALA A 3 1.22 1.79 -3.04
C ALA A 3 1.65 3.00 -2.21
N ASP A 4 0.66 3.64 -1.59
CA ASP A 4 0.86 4.79 -0.73
C ASP A 4 -0.26 4.88 0.30
N ALA A 5 0.00 5.52 1.43
CA ALA A 5 -1.03 5.87 2.38
C ALA A 5 -0.88 7.29 2.90
N SER A 6 -2.03 7.87 3.23
CA SER A 6 -2.11 9.14 3.94
C SER A 6 -3.00 9.03 5.17
N ASP A 7 -3.15 10.15 5.88
CA ASP A 7 -4.12 10.33 6.94
C ASP A 7 -5.58 10.19 6.45
N THR A 8 -5.81 10.29 5.13
CA THR A 8 -7.14 10.31 4.51
C THR A 8 -7.56 8.94 3.93
N GLY A 9 -6.60 8.10 3.54
CA GLY A 9 -6.89 6.91 2.76
C GLY A 9 -5.66 6.14 2.29
N LEU A 10 -5.91 5.14 1.44
CA LEU A 10 -4.87 4.38 0.74
C LEU A 10 -4.93 4.68 -0.75
N GLY A 11 -3.78 4.81 -1.39
CA GLY A 11 -3.64 4.99 -2.82
C GLY A 11 -2.94 3.79 -3.45
N LEU A 12 -3.43 3.34 -4.61
CA LEU A 12 -2.86 2.23 -5.36
C LEU A 12 -2.82 2.59 -6.85
N CYS A 13 -1.69 2.35 -7.50
CA CYS A 13 -1.60 2.34 -8.96
C CYS A 13 -1.25 0.91 -9.42
N VAL A 14 -2.25 0.19 -9.90
CA VAL A 14 -2.15 -1.20 -10.35
C VAL A 14 -2.41 -1.29 -11.86
N PRO A 15 -2.07 -2.40 -12.55
CA PRO A 15 -2.20 -2.47 -14.01
C PRO A 15 -3.61 -2.18 -14.55
N ASN A 16 -4.64 -2.43 -13.75
CA ASN A 16 -6.04 -2.23 -14.14
C ASN A 16 -6.60 -0.84 -13.80
N GLY A 17 -5.78 0.05 -13.24
CA GLY A 17 -6.16 1.42 -12.93
C GLY A 17 -5.64 1.93 -11.58
N ASN A 18 -6.00 3.17 -11.28
CA ASN A 18 -5.71 3.82 -10.01
C ASN A 18 -6.90 3.64 -9.06
N ILE A 19 -6.62 3.28 -7.82
CA ILE A 19 -7.64 2.98 -6.81
C ILE A 19 -7.35 3.82 -5.57
N ALA A 20 -8.40 4.45 -5.05
CA ALA A 20 -8.37 5.14 -3.77
C ALA A 20 -9.31 4.45 -2.79
N VAL A 21 -8.79 4.09 -1.62
CA VAL A 21 -9.56 3.47 -0.54
C VAL A 21 -9.78 4.51 0.54
N LEU A 22 -11.01 5.04 0.60
CA LEU A 22 -11.40 6.03 1.60
C LEU A 22 -11.54 5.35 2.97
N MET A 23 -10.80 5.84 3.97
CA MET A 23 -10.85 5.31 5.33
C MET A 23 -11.52 6.29 6.28
N ALA A 24 -12.38 5.77 7.17
CA ALA A 24 -13.12 6.61 8.12
C ALA A 24 -12.25 7.17 9.26
N ALA A 25 -11.14 6.50 9.58
CA ALA A 25 -10.19 6.95 10.59
C ALA A 25 -8.79 6.42 10.29
N PRO A 26 -7.73 7.25 10.42
CA PRO A 26 -6.37 6.78 10.21
C PRO A 26 -5.96 5.80 11.31
N ARG A 27 -5.43 4.64 10.89
CA ARG A 27 -4.94 3.57 11.78
C ARG A 27 -3.43 3.59 11.90
N GLY A 28 -2.83 4.76 12.11
CA GLY A 28 -1.38 4.93 12.18
C GLY A 28 -0.68 4.71 10.84
N ILE A 29 0.17 5.66 10.44
CA ILE A 29 0.70 5.72 9.07
C ILE A 29 1.43 4.44 8.63
N TYR A 30 2.28 3.87 9.49
CA TYR A 30 3.01 2.62 9.19
C TYR A 30 2.10 1.45 8.83
N ARG A 31 0.97 1.34 9.53
CA ARG A 31 0.03 0.26 9.29
C ARG A 31 -0.70 0.51 7.99
N GLN A 32 -1.13 1.73 7.72
CA GLN A 32 -1.82 2.09 6.48
C GLN A 32 -0.93 1.81 5.26
N GLU A 33 0.34 2.20 5.32
CA GLU A 33 1.35 1.90 4.29
C GLU A 33 1.48 0.39 4.04
N LEU A 34 1.51 -0.41 5.12
CA LEU A 34 1.52 -1.86 5.00
C LEU A 34 0.26 -2.41 4.32
N TRP A 35 -0.92 -1.91 4.69
CA TRP A 35 -2.18 -2.32 4.04
C TRP A 35 -2.20 -1.92 2.56
N ALA A 36 -1.71 -0.73 2.21
CA ALA A 36 -1.58 -0.31 0.81
C ALA A 36 -0.71 -1.29 0.03
N ALA A 37 0.45 -1.71 0.59
CA ALA A 37 1.30 -2.72 -0.02
C ALA A 37 0.59 -4.07 -0.20
N PHE A 38 -0.18 -4.53 0.81
CA PHE A 38 -0.97 -5.77 0.71
C PHE A 38 -2.01 -5.71 -0.41
N PHE A 39 -2.77 -4.62 -0.50
CA PHE A 39 -3.75 -4.45 -1.57
C PHE A 39 -3.09 -4.35 -2.95
N ALA A 40 -1.95 -3.67 -3.07
CA ALA A 40 -1.20 -3.61 -4.31
C ALA A 40 -0.76 -5.01 -4.77
N VAL A 41 -0.26 -5.87 -3.88
CA VAL A 41 0.08 -7.26 -4.21
C VAL A 41 -1.15 -8.07 -4.59
N LEU A 42 -2.23 -7.94 -3.81
CA LEU A 42 -3.46 -8.71 -4.01
C LEU A 42 -4.07 -8.44 -5.39
N LEU A 43 -4.17 -7.15 -5.75
CA LEU A 43 -4.80 -6.66 -6.98
C LEU A 43 -3.89 -6.71 -8.21
N SER A 44 -2.59 -6.97 -8.03
CA SER A 44 -1.66 -7.11 -9.13
C SER A 44 -1.52 -8.57 -9.60
N PRO A 45 -1.09 -8.77 -10.86
CA PRO A 45 -0.66 -10.08 -11.33
C PRO A 45 0.49 -10.66 -10.48
N PRO A 46 0.69 -11.98 -10.49
CA PRO A 46 1.90 -12.59 -9.92
C PRO A 46 3.18 -11.98 -10.52
N ARG A 47 4.30 -12.07 -9.79
CA ARG A 47 5.62 -11.55 -10.18
C ARG A 47 5.65 -10.03 -10.33
N THR A 48 4.82 -9.33 -9.56
CA THR A 48 4.78 -7.87 -9.56
C THR A 48 5.78 -7.30 -8.57
N LEU A 49 6.52 -6.28 -9.01
CA LEU A 49 7.26 -5.40 -8.12
C LEU A 49 6.32 -4.30 -7.59
N VAL A 50 6.15 -4.26 -6.27
CA VAL A 50 5.38 -3.24 -5.55
C VAL A 50 6.32 -2.16 -5.04
N PHE A 51 5.95 -0.93 -5.34
CA PHE A 51 6.71 0.27 -5.09
C PHE A 51 6.05 1.04 -3.94
N CYS A 52 6.80 1.29 -2.87
CA CYS A 52 6.38 2.04 -1.68
C CYS A 52 7.42 3.10 -1.35
N ASP A 53 7.03 4.19 -0.71
CA ASP A 53 7.94 5.25 -0.28
C ASP A 53 8.30 5.19 1.22
N ASN A 54 7.58 4.39 2.00
CA ASN A 54 7.90 4.14 3.40
C ASN A 54 9.04 3.10 3.56
N GLN A 55 10.26 3.60 3.81
CA GLN A 55 11.46 2.76 3.97
C GLN A 55 11.33 1.67 5.03
N ALA A 56 10.62 1.94 6.13
CA ALA A 56 10.48 0.97 7.21
C ALA A 56 9.53 -0.16 6.85
N VAL A 57 8.45 0.13 6.11
CA VAL A 57 7.57 -0.91 5.55
C VAL A 57 8.34 -1.76 4.54
N VAL A 58 9.12 -1.14 3.65
CA VAL A 58 9.99 -1.87 2.72
C VAL A 58 11.00 -2.74 3.46
N ALA A 59 11.67 -2.21 4.49
CA ALA A 59 12.65 -2.96 5.26
C ALA A 59 12.02 -4.15 5.99
N ALA A 60 10.85 -3.94 6.61
CA ALA A 60 10.11 -5.02 7.24
C ALA A 60 9.69 -6.08 6.20
N LEU A 61 9.21 -5.64 5.03
CA LEU A 61 8.75 -6.49 3.94
C LEU A 61 9.86 -7.31 3.27
N ALA A 62 11.04 -6.71 3.10
CA ALA A 62 12.16 -7.33 2.37
C ALA A 62 13.11 -8.14 3.28
N HIS A 63 13.27 -7.75 4.54
CA HIS A 63 14.31 -8.29 5.43
C HIS A 63 13.77 -9.04 6.65
N GLY A 64 12.46 -9.02 6.91
CA GLY A 64 11.85 -9.82 7.96
C GLY A 64 10.85 -9.04 8.82
N HIS A 65 9.62 -9.56 8.86
CA HIS A 65 8.47 -8.90 9.45
C HIS A 65 8.22 -9.19 10.94
N GLY A 66 8.86 -10.23 11.48
CA GLY A 66 8.44 -10.87 12.74
C GLY A 66 8.55 -10.02 14.01
N ARG A 67 9.28 -8.90 13.97
CA ARG A 67 9.36 -7.91 15.06
C ARG A 67 8.65 -6.59 14.72
N ALA A 68 8.35 -6.36 13.45
CA ALA A 68 7.77 -5.11 12.97
C ALA A 68 6.24 -5.17 12.92
N PHE A 69 5.67 -6.34 12.64
CA PHE A 69 4.24 -6.55 12.43
C PHE A 69 3.64 -7.48 13.47
N SER A 70 2.32 -7.41 13.65
CA SER A 70 1.61 -8.46 14.39
C SER A 70 1.77 -9.81 13.68
N VAL A 71 1.59 -10.92 14.42
CA VAL A 71 1.68 -12.28 13.85
C VAL A 71 0.77 -12.44 12.64
N LEU A 72 -0.45 -11.89 12.71
CA LEU A 72 -1.41 -11.93 11.61
C LEU A 72 -0.91 -11.18 10.37
N GLU A 73 -0.37 -9.97 10.54
CA GLU A 73 0.18 -9.17 9.44
C GLU A 73 1.42 -9.83 8.83
N ALA A 74 2.30 -10.41 9.63
CA ALA A 74 3.46 -11.15 9.14
C ALA A 74 3.05 -12.40 8.34
N LEU A 75 2.01 -13.12 8.78
CA LEU A 75 1.45 -14.26 8.07
C LEU A 75 0.80 -13.83 6.75
N VAL A 76 0.02 -12.76 6.75
CA VAL A 76 -0.59 -12.19 5.54
C VAL A 76 0.48 -11.72 4.56
N ALA A 77 1.51 -11.01 5.02
CA ALA A 77 2.64 -10.58 4.18
C ALA A 77 3.31 -11.79 3.52
N THR A 78 3.64 -12.81 4.31
CA THR A 78 4.28 -14.04 3.81
C THR A 78 3.40 -14.72 2.77
N LEU A 79 2.12 -14.93 3.07
CA LEU A 79 1.19 -15.59 2.15
C LEU A 79 1.00 -14.79 0.85
N LEU A 80 0.80 -13.47 0.92
CA LEU A 80 0.57 -12.66 -0.28
C LEU A 80 1.81 -12.57 -1.15
N PHE A 81 2.96 -12.20 -0.58
CA PHE A 81 4.18 -11.98 -1.36
C PHE A 81 4.77 -13.30 -1.88
N ALA A 82 4.74 -14.38 -1.09
CA ALA A 82 5.24 -15.68 -1.54
C ALA A 82 4.32 -16.31 -2.59
N ASN A 83 3.00 -16.36 -2.37
CA ASN A 83 2.08 -16.99 -3.32
C ASN A 83 2.02 -16.25 -4.67
N LYS A 84 2.13 -14.92 -4.64
CA LYS A 84 2.18 -14.12 -5.87
C LYS A 84 3.59 -14.06 -6.46
N ALA A 85 4.62 -14.56 -5.78
CA ALA A 85 6.02 -14.33 -6.13
C ALA A 85 6.30 -12.83 -6.38
N SER A 86 5.75 -11.96 -5.53
CA SER A 86 5.88 -10.51 -5.65
C SER A 86 6.99 -9.99 -4.74
N TRP A 87 7.50 -8.80 -5.06
CA TRP A 87 8.57 -8.15 -4.31
C TRP A 87 8.18 -6.72 -3.95
N VAL A 88 8.88 -6.14 -2.98
CA VAL A 88 8.75 -4.73 -2.63
C VAL A 88 10.05 -3.99 -2.97
N LYS A 89 9.93 -2.73 -3.37
CA LYS A 89 11.07 -1.82 -3.55
C LYS A 89 10.71 -0.41 -3.10
N TRP A 90 11.68 0.25 -2.49
CA TRP A 90 11.56 1.64 -2.09
C TRP A 90 11.70 2.60 -3.28
N LEU A 91 10.97 3.72 -3.25
CA LEU A 91 11.16 4.89 -4.10
C LEU A 91 11.00 6.20 -3.32
N PRO A 92 11.52 7.34 -3.80
CA PRO A 92 11.30 8.65 -3.18
C PRO A 92 9.82 9.08 -3.27
N THR A 93 9.23 9.61 -2.19
CA THR A 93 7.83 10.04 -2.11
C THR A 93 7.36 10.89 -3.30
N ASP A 94 8.16 11.87 -3.73
CA ASP A 94 7.82 12.77 -4.85
C ASP A 94 7.63 12.04 -6.20
N CYS A 95 8.10 10.79 -6.29
CA CYS A 95 7.97 9.92 -7.46
C CYS A 95 6.84 8.90 -7.31
N ASN A 96 6.06 8.91 -6.22
CA ASN A 96 5.01 7.92 -5.96
C ASN A 96 3.68 8.35 -6.62
N PRO A 97 3.25 7.73 -7.75
CA PRO A 97 1.99 8.11 -8.39
C PRO A 97 0.76 7.74 -7.54
N ALA A 98 0.93 6.90 -6.52
CA ALA A 98 -0.13 6.52 -5.59
C ALA A 98 -0.43 7.60 -4.52
N ASP A 99 0.42 8.62 -4.37
CA ASP A 99 0.23 9.74 -3.42
C ASP A 99 -1.04 10.55 -3.71
N GLY A 100 -1.30 10.88 -4.98
CA GLY A 100 -2.52 11.59 -5.38
C GLY A 100 -3.79 10.84 -4.95
N PRO A 101 -3.96 9.55 -5.35
CA PRO A 101 -5.07 8.71 -4.91
C PRO A 101 -5.16 8.54 -3.38
N SER A 102 -4.04 8.46 -2.66
CA SER A 102 -4.04 8.23 -1.21
C SER A 102 -4.60 9.42 -0.44
N ARG A 103 -4.50 10.64 -1.00
CA ARG A 103 -4.96 11.92 -0.42
C ARG A 103 -6.40 12.30 -0.79
N LEU A 104 -7.12 11.43 -1.51
CA LEU A 104 -8.51 11.71 -1.88
C LEU A 104 -9.41 11.70 -0.63
N HIS A 105 -10.00 12.86 -0.32
CA HIS A 105 -10.98 12.99 0.75
C HIS A 105 -12.40 12.68 0.28
N ARG A 106 -13.22 12.18 1.21
CA ARG A 106 -14.66 11.92 1.03
C ARG A 106 -15.47 13.13 0.53
N THR A 107 -14.95 14.35 0.69
CA THR A 107 -15.60 15.58 0.25
C THR A 107 -15.63 15.76 -1.27
N LEU A 108 -14.83 15.00 -2.03
CA LEU A 108 -14.83 15.07 -3.51
C LEU A 108 -15.95 14.27 -4.18
N SER A 109 -16.79 13.53 -3.42
CA SER A 109 -17.93 12.77 -3.95
C SER A 109 -19.29 13.46 -3.81
N CYS A 110 -19.33 14.75 -3.45
CA CYS A 110 -20.54 15.58 -3.54
C CYS A 110 -20.29 16.81 -4.43
N GLY A 111 -19.86 16.56 -5.67
CA GLY A 111 -20.10 17.50 -6.77
C GLY A 111 -21.45 17.17 -7.38
N THR A 112 -22.53 17.62 -6.74
CA THR A 112 -23.81 17.81 -7.44
C THR A 112 -23.83 19.23 -7.97
N GLU A 113 -23.95 19.29 -9.29
CA GLU A 113 -24.34 20.42 -10.13
C GLU A 113 -25.53 21.22 -9.58
#